data_AF-A0A164H8M5-F1
#
_entry.id   AF-A0A164H8M5-F1
#
_cell.length_a   1.000
_cell.length_b   1.000
_cell.length_c   1.000
_cell.angle_alpha   90.00
_cell.angle_beta   90.00
_cell.angle_gamma   90.00
#
_symmetry.space_group_name_H-M   'P 1'
#
loop_
_entity.id
_entity.type
_entity.pdbx_description
1 polymer ?
#
loop_
_entity_poly.entity_id
_entity_poly.type
_entity_poly.pdbx_seq_one_letter_code
_entity_poly.pdbx_strand_id
1 'polypeptide(L)' 'MIKKLNTLIGGVPIMAGEYYITCSKVDELPTISFTIGGKYCSLEGREYVLQIVKSNCVSVCMFVASSRRH' A
#
# COMPACT_ATOMS: atom_id res chain seq x y z
N MET A 1 1.29 10.40 -9.74
CA MET A 1 1.13 10.62 -8.29
C MET A 1 1.46 9.35 -7.49
N ILE A 2 0.82 8.22 -7.79
CA ILE A 2 0.97 6.93 -7.06
C ILE A 2 2.43 6.42 -7.00
N LYS A 3 3.23 6.59 -8.05
CA LYS A 3 4.64 6.12 -8.08
C LYS A 3 5.51 6.75 -6.98
N LYS A 4 5.37 8.06 -6.72
CA LYS A 4 6.17 8.77 -5.71
C LYS A 4 5.82 8.30 -4.30
N LEU A 5 4.52 8.14 -4.03
CA LEU A 5 4.05 7.60 -2.75
C LEU A 5 4.63 6.22 -2.51
N ASN A 6 4.50 5.32 -3.50
CA ASN A 6 5.00 3.95 -3.39
C ASN A 6 6.52 3.87 -3.20
N THR A 7 7.31 4.77 -3.79
CA THR A 7 8.75 4.83 -3.52
C THR A 7 9.07 5.32 -2.10
N LEU A 8 8.36 6.33 -1.60
CA LEU A 8 8.60 6.89 -0.25
C LEU A 8 8.38 5.86 0.86
N ILE A 9 7.42 4.97 0.67
CA ILE A 9 7.04 3.94 1.64
C ILE A 9 7.79 2.61 1.44
N GLY A 10 8.84 2.59 0.62
CA GLY A 10 9.68 1.41 0.39
C GLY A 10 9.03 0.34 -0.48
N GLY A 11 8.06 0.72 -1.31
CA GLY A 11 7.40 -0.16 -2.27
C GLY A 11 8.31 -0.56 -3.42
N VAL A 12 8.43 -1.86 -3.66
CA VAL A 12 9.15 -2.45 -4.79
C VAL A 12 8.14 -2.62 -5.95
N PRO A 13 8.40 -2.01 -7.12
CA PRO A 13 7.54 -2.16 -8.28
C PRO A 13 7.66 -3.58 -8.84
N ILE A 14 6.56 -4.12 -9.34
CA ILE A 14 6.54 -5.49 -9.87
C ILE A 14 6.06 -5.46 -11.31
N MET A 15 4.76 -5.55 -11.54
CA MET A 15 4.16 -5.51 -12.87
C MET A 15 2.83 -4.77 -12.81
N ALA A 16 2.38 -4.26 -13.97
CA ALA A 16 1.05 -3.63 -14.13
C ALA A 16 0.72 -2.47 -13.15
N GLY A 17 1.74 -1.80 -12.59
CA GLY A 17 1.52 -0.69 -11.65
C GLY A 17 1.21 -1.14 -10.21
N GLU A 18 1.42 -2.42 -9.91
CA GLU A 18 1.38 -2.97 -8.57
C GLU A 18 2.72 -2.78 -7.85
N TYR A 19 2.66 -2.56 -6.54
CA TYR A 19 3.82 -2.40 -5.67
C TYR A 19 3.67 -3.30 -4.45
N TYR A 20 4.71 -4.08 -4.15
CA TYR A 20 4.80 -4.81 -2.89
C TYR A 20 5.66 -4.06 -1.89
N ILE A 21 5.37 -4.28 -0.62
CA ILE A 21 6.19 -3.87 0.50
C ILE A 21 6.52 -5.10 1.36
N THR A 22 7.68 -5.07 2.00
CA THR A 22 8.01 -6.03 3.06
C THR A 22 7.02 -5.89 4.20
N CYS A 23 6.32 -6.97 4.58
CA CYS A 23 5.30 -6.90 5.64
C CYS A 23 5.84 -6.40 6.99
N SER A 24 7.12 -6.63 7.30
CA SER A 24 7.75 -6.09 8.51
C SER A 24 7.81 -4.56 8.57
N LYS A 25 7.72 -3.88 7.42
CA LYS A 25 7.74 -2.41 7.34
C LYS A 25 6.36 -1.77 7.47
N VAL A 26 5.29 -2.58 7.55
CA VAL A 26 3.92 -2.06 7.60
C VAL A 26 3.68 -1.19 8.84
N ASP A 27 4.35 -1.51 9.95
CA ASP A 27 4.25 -0.73 11.19
C ASP A 27 5.04 0.59 11.16
N GLU A 28 5.97 0.74 10.21
CA GLU A 28 6.77 1.96 9.99
C GLU A 28 6.10 2.92 9.00
N LEU A 29 4.97 2.52 8.43
CA LEU A 29 4.28 3.28 7.39
C LEU A 29 3.60 4.53 7.96
N PRO A 30 3.66 5.67 7.25
CA PRO A 30 3.07 6.91 7.73
C PRO A 30 1.55 6.82 7.74
N THR A 31 0.90 7.45 8.72
CA THR A 31 -0.54 7.67 8.65
C THR A 31 -0.87 8.60 7.49
N ILE A 32 -1.75 8.17 6.58
CA ILE A 32 -2.18 8.97 5.44
C ILE A 32 -3.55 9.56 5.75
N SER A 33 -3.68 10.89 5.67
CA SER A 33 -4.95 11.57 5.92
C SER A 33 -5.57 12.08 4.62
N PHE A 34 -6.83 11.76 4.41
CA PHE A 34 -7.63 12.17 3.26
C PHE A 34 -8.83 12.98 3.72
N THR A 35 -9.21 13.98 2.92
CA THR A 35 -10.45 14.73 3.14
C THR A 35 -11.53 14.18 2.22
N ILE A 36 -12.58 13.59 2.80
CA ILE A 36 -13.73 13.03 2.07
C ILE A 36 -14.98 13.77 2.53
N GLY A 37 -15.61 14.53 1.63
CA GLY A 37 -16.82 15.30 1.96
C GLY A 37 -16.61 16.32 3.08
N GLY A 38 -15.41 16.90 3.21
CA GLY A 38 -15.07 17.87 4.26
C GLY A 38 -14.70 17.25 5.62
N LYS A 39 -14.70 15.92 5.74
CA LYS A 39 -14.23 15.21 6.94
C LYS A 39 -12.84 14.63 6.72
N TYR A 40 -12.01 14.66 7.76
CA TYR A 40 -10.70 14.04 7.76
C TYR A 40 -10.84 12.55 8.10
N CYS A 41 -10.32 11.69 7.23
CA CYS A 41 -10.17 10.26 7.44
C CYS A 41 -8.68 9.94 7.41
N SER A 42 -8.14 9.52 8.56
CA SER A 42 -6.75 9.08 8.69
C SER A 42 -6.70 7.56 8.59
N LEU A 43 -5.82 7.04 7.75
CA LEU A 43 -5.57 5.61 7.57
C LEU A 43 -4.17 5.27 8.06
N GLU A 44 -4.06 4.30 8.96
CA GLU A 44 -2.80 3.72 9.41
C GLU A 44 -2.22 2.79 8.34
N GLY A 45 -0.91 2.52 8.43
CA GLY A 45 -0.18 1.64 7.50
C GLY A 45 -0.88 0.33 7.17
N ARG A 46 -1.48 -0.29 8.18
CA ARG A 46 -2.20 -1.57 8.07
C ARG A 46 -3.53 -1.45 7.32
N GLU A 47 -4.13 -0.26 7.27
CA GLU A 47 -5.45 -0.05 6.67
C GLU A 47 -5.39 0.17 5.15
N TYR A 48 -4.24 0.57 4.61
CA TYR A 48 -4.04 0.78 3.17
C TYR A 48 -3.08 -0.23 2.51
N VAL A 49 -2.74 -1.29 3.24
CA VAL A 49 -1.93 -2.42 2.76
C VAL A 49 -2.72 -3.72 2.87
N LEU A 50 -2.79 -4.47 1.77
CA LEU A 50 -3.38 -5.81 1.74
C LEU A 50 -2.30 -6.86 1.92
N GLN A 51 -2.46 -7.73 2.92
CA GLN A 51 -1.64 -8.93 3.07
C GLN A 51 -2.22 -10.07 2.24
N ILE A 52 -1.44 -10.58 1.28
CA ILE A 52 -1.80 -11.69 0.39
C ILE A 52 -0.91 -12.86 0.76
N VAL A 53 -1.51 -13.99 1.13
CA VAL A 53 -0.79 -15.26 1.31
C VAL A 53 -0.72 -15.96 -0.05
N LYS A 54 0.47 -16.08 -0.62
CA LYS A 54 0.68 -16.83 -1.86
C LYS A 54 0.74 -18.33 -1.59
N SER A 55 0.42 -19.12 -2.61
CA SER A 55 0.36 -20.60 -2.56
C SER A 55 1.68 -21.26 -2.13
N ASN A 56 2.80 -20.54 -2.18
CA ASN A 56 4.12 -20.95 -1.72
C ASN A 56 4.40 -20.59 -0.24
N CYS A 57 3.37 -20.32 0.57
CA CYS A 57 3.49 -19.85 1.96
C CYS A 57 4.26 -18.54 2.13
N VAL A 58 4.31 -17.68 1.10
CA VAL A 58 4.90 -16.34 1.20
C VAL A 58 3.79 -15.32 1.43
N SER A 59 3.84 -14.64 2.57
CA SER A 59 3.00 -13.47 2.84
C SER A 59 3.60 -12.25 2.14
N VAL A 60 2.79 -11.59 1.31
CA VAL A 60 3.17 -10.42 0.54
C VAL A 60 2.22 -9.28 0.86
N CYS A 61 2.78 -8.12 1.20
CA CYS A 61 2.00 -6.93 1.50
C CYS A 61 1.94 -6.04 0.25
N MET A 62 0.74 -5.64 -0.17
CA MET A 62 0.48 -4.92 -1.41
C MET A 62 -0.30 -3.63 -1.16
N PHE A 63 0.09 -2.55 -1.83
CA PHE A 63 -0.63 -1.27 -1.77
C PHE A 63 -1.99 -1.34 -2.48
N VAL A 64 -3.06 -0.94 -1.78
CA VAL A 64 -4.42 -0.95 -2.34
C VAL A 64 -4.60 0.07 -3.46
N ALA A 65 -3.85 1.18 -3.42
CA ALA A 65 -3.79 2.17 -4.50
C ALA A 65 -2.93 1.67 -5.68
N SER A 66 -3.15 0.43 -6.11
CA SER A 66 -2.61 -0.11 -7.35
C SER A 66 -3.53 0.32 -8.49
N SER A 67 -2.94 0.80 -9.60
CA SER A 67 -3.67 1.32 -10.75
C SER A 67 -4.40 0.22 -11.51
N ARG A 68 -5.40 -0.44 -10.91
CA ARG A 68 -6.41 -1.17 -11.68
C ARG A 68 -7.27 -0.13 -12.40
N ARG A 69 -6.78 0.34 -13.55
CA ARG A 69 -7.69 0.77 -14.61
C ARG A 69 -8.42 -0.50 -15.05
N HIS A 70 -9.70 -0.59 -14.72
CA HIS A 70 -10.65 -1.20 -15.62
C HIS A 70 -11.17 -0.06 -16.51
#